data_AF-A0A963PL82-F1
#
_entry.id   AF-A0A963PL82-F1
#
_cell.length_a   1.000
_cell.length_b   1.000
_cell.length_c   1.000
_cell.angle_alpha   90.00
_cell.angle_beta   90.00
_cell.angle_gamma   90.00
#
_symmetry.space_group_name_H-M   'P 1'
#
loop_
_entity.id
_entity.type
_entity.pdbx_description
1 polymer ?
#
loop_
_entity_poly.entity_id
_entity_poly.type
_entity_poly.pdbx_seq_one_letter_code
_entity_poly.pdbx_strand_id
1 'polypeptide(L)'
;MFPLPYPLARAFLFGLDPEIAHELTLGAIARLQNSPAQGLWRQARIDDPVTIAGLRFPNRVGLAAGLDKNGRCIDGLGAMGFGFVEVGTVTPLAQPGNPKPRMFRLPQAQALINRLGFNNEGLNAFL
;
A
#
# COMPACT_ATOMS: atom_id res chain seq x y z
N MET A 1 12.39 -11.75 14.40
CA MET A 1 11.09 -12.28 13.92
C MET A 1 11.25 -12.51 12.43
N PHE A 2 11.10 -13.74 11.96
CA PHE A 2 11.25 -14.04 10.53
C PHE A 2 10.05 -13.47 9.78
N PRO A 3 10.24 -12.80 8.64
CA PRO A 3 9.13 -12.28 7.86
C PRO A 3 8.25 -13.44 7.39
N LEU A 4 6.94 -13.20 7.28
CA LEU A 4 6.02 -14.18 6.70
C LEU A 4 6.53 -14.55 5.30
N PRO A 5 6.62 -15.84 4.94
CA PRO A 5 7.07 -16.23 3.61
C PRO A 5 6.14 -15.66 2.52
N TYR A 6 6.64 -14.69 1.76
CA TYR A 6 5.90 -14.05 0.67
C TYR A 6 5.26 -15.05 -0.32
N PRO A 7 5.90 -16.19 -0.69
CA PRO A 7 5.28 -17.16 -1.59
C PRO A 7 3.96 -17.74 -1.06
N LEU A 8 3.86 -18.00 0.26
CA LEU A 8 2.64 -18.53 0.87
C LEU A 8 1.54 -17.46 0.91
N ALA A 9 1.89 -16.24 1.34
CA ALA A 9 0.97 -15.11 1.34
C ALA A 9 0.45 -14.82 -0.09
N ARG A 10 1.35 -14.83 -1.07
CA ARG A 10 1.03 -14.61 -2.48
C ARG A 10 0.09 -15.70 -3.02
N ALA A 11 0.36 -16.98 -2.75
CA ALA A 11 -0.49 -18.08 -3.20
C ALA A 11 -1.92 -17.94 -2.68
N PHE A 12 -2.08 -17.61 -1.39
CA PHE A 12 -3.38 -17.34 -0.79
C PHE A 12 -4.06 -16.11 -1.42
N LEU A 13 -3.37 -14.96 -1.47
CA LEU A 13 -3.93 -13.70 -1.97
C LEU A 13 -4.27 -13.74 -3.46
N PHE A 14 -3.57 -14.56 -4.26
CA PHE A 14 -3.83 -14.73 -5.68
C PHE A 14 -5.05 -15.64 -5.96
N GLY A 15 -5.52 -16.40 -4.97
CA GLY A 15 -6.79 -17.13 -5.03
C GLY A 15 -8.02 -16.25 -4.76
N LEU A 16 -7.84 -14.99 -4.34
CA LEU A 16 -8.92 -14.04 -4.06
C LEU A 16 -9.10 -13.03 -5.20
N ASP A 17 -10.29 -12.43 -5.27
CA ASP A 17 -10.51 -11.21 -6.06
C ASP A 17 -9.43 -10.16 -5.73
N PRO A 18 -8.84 -9.48 -6.73
CA PRO A 18 -7.74 -8.56 -6.50
C PRO A 18 -8.05 -7.41 -5.54
N GLU A 19 -9.27 -6.88 -5.58
CA GLU A 19 -9.69 -5.78 -4.72
C GLU A 19 -9.98 -6.28 -3.30
N ILE A 20 -10.56 -7.48 -3.15
CA ILE A 20 -10.72 -8.12 -1.82
C ILE A 20 -9.36 -8.38 -1.17
N ALA A 21 -8.40 -8.94 -1.92
CA ALA A 21 -7.06 -9.19 -1.43
C ALA A 21 -6.36 -7.90 -0.98
N HIS A 22 -6.55 -6.81 -1.72
CA HIS A 22 -6.03 -5.49 -1.38
C HIS A 22 -6.63 -4.97 -0.06
N GLU A 23 -7.96 -4.96 0.07
CA GLU A 23 -8.64 -4.51 1.29
C GLU A 23 -8.27 -5.37 2.52
N LEU A 24 -8.17 -6.69 2.35
CA LEU A 24 -7.73 -7.58 3.41
C LEU A 24 -6.30 -7.27 3.86
N THR A 25 -5.40 -7.03 2.90
CA THR A 25 -3.99 -6.72 3.18
C THR A 25 -3.86 -5.38 3.90
N LEU A 26 -4.47 -4.31 3.38
CA LEU A 26 -4.45 -3.00 4.04
C LEU A 26 -5.15 -3.05 5.40
N GLY A 27 -6.28 -3.76 5.51
CA GLY A 27 -6.96 -3.94 6.78
C GLY A 27 -6.13 -4.70 7.82
N ALA A 28 -5.27 -5.63 7.39
CA ALA A 28 -4.33 -6.31 8.29
C ALA A 28 -3.18 -5.37 8.70
N ILE A 29 -2.56 -4.67 7.75
CA ILE A 29 -1.48 -3.71 8.03
C ILE A 29 -1.98 -2.61 8.96
N ALA A 30 -3.16 -2.01 8.68
CA ALA A 30 -3.73 -0.95 9.48
C ALA A 30 -3.96 -1.35 10.95
N ARG A 31 -4.39 -2.59 11.18
CA ARG A 31 -4.65 -3.13 12.53
C ARG A 31 -3.39 -3.52 13.29
N LEU A 32 -2.36 -3.97 12.56
CA LEU A 32 -1.17 -4.57 13.15
C LEU A 32 0.04 -3.64 13.16
N GLN A 33 0.03 -2.54 12.39
CA GLN A 33 1.04 -1.49 12.50
C GLN A 33 1.11 -0.97 13.94
N ASN A 34 2.29 -0.55 14.37
CA ASN A 34 2.55 -0.07 15.74
C ASN A 34 2.33 -1.13 16.84
N SER A 35 2.31 -2.42 16.47
CA SER A 35 2.31 -3.55 17.40
C SER A 35 3.53 -4.46 17.17
N PRO A 36 3.87 -5.37 18.09
CA PRO A 36 4.92 -6.37 17.85
C PRO A 36 4.71 -7.21 16.58
N ALA A 37 3.47 -7.38 16.13
CA ALA A 37 3.14 -8.10 14.90
C ALA A 37 3.67 -7.40 13.64
N GLN A 38 4.01 -6.11 13.69
CA GLN A 38 4.70 -5.39 12.60
C GLN A 38 6.04 -6.06 12.23
N GLY A 39 6.64 -6.82 13.15
CA GLY A 39 7.81 -7.66 12.87
C GLY A 39 7.57 -8.76 11.82
N LEU A 40 6.32 -9.03 11.41
CA LEU A 40 6.00 -10.00 10.35
C LEU A 40 6.39 -9.50 8.95
N TRP A 41 6.49 -8.18 8.76
CA TRP A 41 6.81 -7.58 7.45
C TRP A 41 7.82 -6.43 7.53
N ARG A 42 8.20 -5.98 8.72
CA ARG A 42 9.23 -4.94 8.90
C ARG A 42 10.56 -5.39 8.31
N GLN A 43 11.23 -4.47 7.62
CA GLN A 43 12.56 -4.67 7.05
C GLN A 43 13.52 -3.59 7.53
N ALA A 44 14.83 -3.87 7.45
CA ALA A 44 15.83 -2.84 7.63
C ALA A 44 15.75 -1.85 6.46
N ARG A 45 15.81 -0.55 6.76
CA ARG A 45 15.86 0.49 5.73
C ARG A 45 17.27 0.56 5.15
N ILE A 46 17.38 0.61 3.83
CA ILE A 46 18.62 0.94 3.14
C ILE A 46 18.89 2.44 3.33
N ASP A 47 20.09 2.79 3.78
CA ASP A 47 20.55 4.18 3.91
C ASP A 47 21.31 4.59 2.64
N ASP A 48 20.61 5.26 1.72
CA ASP A 48 21.15 5.83 0.47
C ASP A 48 20.49 7.19 0.21
N PRO A 49 20.77 8.20 1.06
CA PRO A 49 19.98 9.42 1.10
C PRO A 49 20.10 10.27 -0.17
N VAL A 50 19.00 10.93 -0.53
CA VAL A 50 18.95 11.86 -1.67
C VAL A 50 18.11 13.09 -1.29
N THR A 51 18.53 14.27 -1.74
CA THR A 51 17.75 15.51 -1.60
C THR A 51 17.13 15.88 -2.93
N ILE A 52 15.81 16.03 -2.95
CA ILE A 52 15.03 16.42 -4.13
C ILE A 52 14.05 17.51 -3.72
N ALA A 53 14.00 18.61 -4.45
CA ALA A 53 13.11 19.75 -4.16
C ALA A 53 13.20 20.26 -2.69
N GLY A 54 14.38 20.20 -2.07
CA GLY A 54 14.61 20.62 -0.68
C GLY A 54 14.23 19.59 0.39
N LEU A 55 13.65 18.44 0.02
CA LEU A 55 13.32 17.35 0.92
C LEU A 55 14.43 16.29 0.91
N ARG A 56 14.86 15.85 2.09
CA ARG A 56 15.84 14.77 2.25
C ARG A 56 15.13 13.43 2.45
N PHE A 57 15.21 12.56 1.46
CA PHE A 57 14.73 11.18 1.54
C PHE A 57 15.85 10.26 2.02
N PRO A 58 15.57 9.25 2.85
CA PRO A 58 16.57 8.32 3.36
C PRO A 58 17.00 7.29 2.31
N ASN A 59 16.18 7.04 1.28
CA ASN A 59 16.56 6.31 0.08
C ASN A 59 15.69 6.69 -1.13
N ARG A 60 16.06 6.18 -2.30
CA ARG A 60 15.46 6.50 -3.62
C ARG A 60 14.21 5.70 -3.96
N VAL A 61 13.78 4.75 -3.11
CA VAL A 61 12.66 3.86 -3.40
C VAL A 61 11.43 4.34 -2.64
N GLY A 62 10.43 4.78 -3.37
CA GLY A 62 9.14 5.19 -2.82
C GLY A 62 8.03 4.20 -3.13
N LEU A 63 6.99 4.23 -2.31
CA LEU A 63 5.72 3.59 -2.62
C LEU A 63 4.82 4.62 -3.33
N ALA A 64 4.34 4.26 -4.52
CA ALA A 64 3.47 5.11 -5.32
C ALA A 64 2.05 5.22 -4.74
N ALA A 65 1.35 6.30 -5.12
CA ALA A 65 -0.07 6.49 -4.82
C ALA A 65 -0.95 5.37 -5.39
N GLY A 66 -2.17 5.29 -4.86
CA GLY A 66 -3.19 4.33 -5.26
C GLY A 66 -3.16 3.04 -4.45
N LEU A 67 -2.10 2.77 -3.68
CA LEU A 67 -2.12 1.70 -2.67
C LEU A 67 -2.94 2.14 -1.45
N ASP A 68 -2.43 3.09 -0.66
CA ASP A 68 -3.12 3.58 0.53
C ASP A 68 -3.82 4.91 0.25
N LYS A 69 -5.05 4.82 -0.27
CA LYS A 69 -5.81 5.99 -0.75
C LYS A 69 -6.31 6.90 0.36
N ASN A 70 -6.43 6.35 1.57
CA ASN A 70 -7.00 7.04 2.73
C ASN A 70 -5.97 7.24 3.86
N GLY A 71 -4.68 7.01 3.60
CA GLY A 71 -3.60 7.23 4.58
C GLY A 71 -3.66 6.32 5.82
N ARG A 72 -4.27 5.14 5.71
CA ARG A 72 -4.57 4.25 6.85
C ARG A 72 -3.36 3.47 7.35
N CYS A 73 -2.29 3.35 6.57
CA CYS A 73 -1.22 2.38 6.76
C CYS A 73 0.19 2.99 6.69
N ILE A 74 0.34 4.31 6.90
CA ILE A 74 1.61 5.03 6.68
C ILE A 74 2.78 4.40 7.44
N ASP A 75 2.62 4.15 8.75
CA ASP A 75 3.68 3.54 9.58
C ASP A 75 3.94 2.09 9.19
N GLY A 76 2.88 1.33 8.93
CA GLY A 76 2.95 -0.06 8.47
C GLY A 76 3.75 -0.22 7.17
N LEU A 77 3.50 0.66 6.21
CA LEU A 77 4.19 0.70 4.91
C LEU A 77 5.61 1.26 5.05
N GLY A 78 5.82 2.32 5.84
CA GLY A 78 7.13 2.90 6.11
C GLY A 78 8.11 1.91 6.78
N ALA A 79 7.59 0.98 7.59
CA ALA A 79 8.36 -0.10 8.20
C ALA A 79 8.89 -1.15 7.19
N MET A 80 8.38 -1.18 5.95
CA MET A 80 8.91 -2.05 4.89
C MET A 80 10.22 -1.53 4.28
N GLY A 81 10.69 -0.34 4.67
CA GLY A 81 11.99 0.20 4.24
C GLY A 81 11.91 1.26 3.14
N PHE A 82 10.71 1.63 2.67
CA PHE A 82 10.52 2.72 1.71
C PHE A 82 11.10 4.04 2.24
N GLY A 83 11.68 4.82 1.33
CA GLY A 83 12.19 6.16 1.62
C GLY A 83 11.08 7.21 1.73
N PHE A 84 9.97 7.00 1.03
CA PHE A 84 8.75 7.77 1.15
C PHE A 84 7.53 6.93 0.76
N VAL A 85 6.35 7.37 1.19
CA VAL A 85 5.07 6.77 0.84
C VAL A 85 4.17 7.89 0.32
N GLU A 86 3.72 7.75 -0.93
CA GLU A 86 2.72 8.64 -1.51
C GLU A 86 1.33 8.05 -1.26
N VAL A 87 0.54 8.74 -0.44
CA VAL A 87 -0.85 8.37 -0.11
C VAL A 87 -1.84 9.03 -1.06
N GLY A 88 -3.06 8.50 -1.13
CA GLY A 88 -4.09 8.98 -2.06
C GLY A 88 -4.21 8.10 -3.31
N THR A 89 -4.86 8.53 -4.39
CA THR A 89 -5.45 9.86 -4.59
C THR A 89 -6.71 10.06 -3.75
N VAL A 90 -6.76 11.19 -3.02
CA VAL A 90 -7.93 11.66 -2.27
C VAL A 90 -8.62 12.79 -3.03
N THR A 91 -9.95 12.84 -2.98
CA THR A 91 -10.75 13.94 -3.53
C THR A 91 -11.35 14.79 -2.40
N PRO A 92 -11.76 16.05 -2.65
CA PRO A 92 -12.36 16.88 -1.59
C PRO A 92 -13.54 16.20 -0.89
N LEU A 93 -14.40 15.52 -1.67
CA LEU A 93 -15.53 14.73 -1.18
C LEU A 93 -15.26 13.24 -1.39
N ALA A 94 -15.88 12.41 -0.56
CA ALA A 94 -15.85 10.95 -0.71
C ALA A 94 -16.54 10.52 -2.01
N GLN A 95 -16.03 9.47 -2.63
CA GLN A 95 -16.66 8.88 -3.80
C GLN A 95 -16.36 7.38 -3.92
N PRO A 96 -17.31 6.57 -4.41
CA PRO A 96 -17.17 5.12 -4.48
C PRO A 96 -16.25 4.65 -5.60
N GLY A 97 -15.94 5.52 -6.58
CA GLY A 97 -15.25 5.20 -7.83
C GLY A 97 -16.10 4.39 -8.81
N ASN A 98 -15.46 3.72 -9.78
CA ASN A 98 -16.17 2.98 -10.83
C ASN A 98 -16.79 1.66 -10.30
N PRO A 99 -17.84 1.10 -10.93
CA PRO A 99 -18.38 -0.20 -10.56
C PRO A 99 -17.36 -1.35 -10.62
N LYS A 100 -17.54 -2.37 -9.77
CA LYS A 100 -16.74 -3.62 -9.78
C LYS A 100 -17.22 -4.59 -10.88
N PRO A 101 -16.35 -5.50 -11.39
CA PRO A 101 -14.91 -5.60 -11.12
C PRO A 101 -14.13 -4.51 -11.84
N ARG A 102 -13.06 -4.02 -11.19
CA ARG A 102 -12.28 -2.86 -11.63
C ARG A 102 -10.78 -2.96 -11.39
N MET A 103 -10.31 -4.12 -10.90
CA MET A 103 -8.91 -4.45 -10.73
C MET A 103 -8.68 -5.88 -11.22
N PHE A 104 -7.64 -6.06 -12.03
CA PHE A 104 -7.34 -7.31 -12.72
C PHE A 104 -5.85 -7.60 -12.61
N ARG A 105 -5.49 -8.88 -12.48
CA ARG A 105 -4.12 -9.36 -12.45
C ARG A 105 -3.79 -10.08 -13.75
N LEU A 106 -2.58 -9.87 -14.28
CA LEU A 106 -1.98 -10.67 -15.35
C LEU A 106 -0.71 -11.34 -14.81
N PRO A 107 -0.82 -12.51 -14.13
CA PRO A 107 0.29 -13.09 -13.39
C PRO A 107 1.51 -13.42 -14.25
N GLN A 108 1.31 -13.88 -15.48
CA GLN A 108 2.37 -14.25 -16.42
C GLN A 108 3.19 -13.03 -16.86
N ALA A 109 2.55 -11.85 -16.92
CA ALA A 109 3.19 -10.58 -17.28
C ALA A 109 3.64 -9.76 -16.06
N GLN A 110 3.43 -10.27 -14.85
CA GLN A 110 3.64 -9.54 -13.59
C GLN A 110 2.97 -8.15 -13.58
N ALA A 111 1.78 -8.05 -14.19
CA ALA A 111 1.10 -6.77 -14.44
C ALA A 111 -0.29 -6.69 -13.79
N LEU A 112 -0.76 -5.45 -13.65
CA LEU A 112 -2.10 -5.12 -13.18
C LEU A 112 -2.80 -4.21 -14.20
N ILE A 113 -4.09 -4.40 -14.39
CA ILE A 113 -4.97 -3.44 -15.06
C ILE A 113 -5.99 -2.96 -14.02
N ASN A 114 -6.21 -1.66 -13.93
CA ASN A 114 -7.25 -1.13 -13.06
C ASN A 114 -8.01 0.02 -13.72
N ARG A 115 -9.25 0.19 -13.28
CA ARG A 115 -10.14 1.31 -13.62
C ARG A 115 -10.86 1.75 -12.37
N LEU A 116 -10.11 2.01 -11.30
CA LEU A 116 -10.65 2.24 -9.95
C LEU A 116 -11.52 3.52 -9.88
N GLY A 117 -11.12 4.57 -10.59
CA GLY A 117 -11.86 5.84 -10.64
C GLY A 117 -11.81 6.62 -9.32
N PHE A 118 -10.62 6.74 -8.72
CA PHE A 118 -10.39 7.47 -7.46
C PHE A 118 -11.39 7.15 -6.34
N ASN A 119 -11.67 5.87 -6.07
CA ASN A 119 -12.44 5.49 -4.88
C ASN A 119 -11.71 5.88 -3.60
N ASN A 120 -12.30 6.76 -2.77
CA ASN A 120 -11.71 7.26 -1.52
C ASN A 120 -12.79 7.79 -0.56
N GLU A 121 -12.43 7.96 0.71
CA GLU A 121 -13.32 8.40 1.80
C GLU A 121 -13.41 9.93 1.95
N GLY A 122 -12.78 10.68 1.04
CA GLY A 122 -12.76 12.14 1.03
C GLY A 122 -11.67 12.74 1.92
N LEU A 123 -11.40 14.03 1.72
CA LEU A 123 -10.32 14.74 2.41
C LEU A 123 -10.51 14.78 3.94
N ASN A 124 -11.74 14.88 4.42
CA ASN A 124 -12.02 14.89 5.86
C ASN A 124 -11.63 13.60 6.59
N ALA A 125 -11.69 12.44 5.92
CA ALA A 125 -11.25 11.17 6.51
C ALA A 125 -9.74 10.95 6.37
N PHE A 126 -9.08 11.74 5.52
CA PHE A 126 -7.67 11.59 5.15
C PHE A 126 -6.73 12.41 6.05
N LEU A 127 -7.23 13.52 6.61
CA LEU A 127 -6.50 14.41 7.52
C LEU A 127 -6.69 14.01 8.99
#